data_AF-A0A4P6MLK2-F1
#
_entry.id   AF-A0A4P6MLK2-F1
#
_cell.length_a   1.000
_cell.length_b   1.000
_cell.length_c   1.000
_cell.angle_alpha   90.00
_cell.angle_beta   90.00
_cell.angle_gamma   90.00
#
_symmetry.space_group_name_H-M   'P 1'
#
loop_
_entity.id
_entity.type
_entity.pdbx_description
1 polymer ?
#
loop_
_entity_poly.entity_id
_entity_poly.type
_entity_poly.pdbx_seq_one_letter_code
_entity_poly.pdbx_strand_id
1 'polypeptide(L)'
;MSQFINQTIKKAAEQQGGQIFPFERAKKLCDRFKAVLSDYLGNLEHGGYFEARGILVTGRFRCGKTREIRSLLNSYADDPAIMPDGRPAKFVHSTLRSTETWKDIGSKTAAAPSFPIGPNTRLNRTEIWEIVVREAKLNGVVGIHFDEVQPTFAGESELAVRQILDDFKTLMKFGSEWLLILIFSGIPKLDDYIHMEEQLYTKLDPVPFPDIDHVDPEDPDDHDHRRTVHEIIGSYALSADLAPDEGLATLDFLDRLIAASAFRWGLMIEIVQGAISICKTAGSTTLRHEHFVQWWVARTKSAPAASPFLHSDFQTMYRRDHPLLPQIAG
;
A
#
# COMPACT_ATOMS: atom_id res chain seq x y z
N MET A 1 16.46 2.90 31.55
CA MET A 1 15.57 2.59 30.42
C MET A 1 14.14 2.97 30.81
N SER A 2 13.29 3.44 29.89
CA SER A 2 11.89 3.81 30.19
C SER A 2 11.06 2.58 30.57
N GLN A 3 10.31 2.66 31.68
CA GLN A 3 9.40 1.59 32.13
C GLN A 3 8.24 1.33 31.15
N PHE A 4 7.98 2.26 30.23
CA PHE A 4 6.93 2.14 29.22
C PHE A 4 7.40 1.47 27.92
N ILE A 5 8.70 1.12 27.81
CA ILE A 5 9.27 0.51 26.60
C ILE A 5 9.60 -0.96 26.88
N ASN A 6 8.84 -1.87 26.27
CA ASN A 6 9.24 -3.26 26.15
C ASN A 6 10.33 -3.36 25.07
N GLN A 7 11.58 -3.57 25.50
CA GLN A 7 12.74 -3.61 24.60
C GLN A 7 12.70 -4.80 23.63
N THR A 8 12.11 -5.93 24.03
CA THR A 8 11.95 -7.11 23.16
C THR A 8 10.99 -6.79 22.02
N ILE A 9 9.84 -6.19 22.33
CA ILE A 9 8.86 -5.76 21.32
C ILE A 9 9.47 -4.70 20.40
N LYS A 10 10.20 -3.73 20.97
CA LYS A 10 10.88 -2.69 20.18
C LYS A 10 11.86 -3.31 19.17
N LYS A 11 12.76 -4.18 19.62
CA LYS A 11 13.74 -4.84 18.75
C LYS A 11 13.07 -5.72 17.68
N ALA A 12 12.03 -6.45 18.05
CA ALA A 12 11.25 -7.26 17.11
C ALA A 12 10.63 -6.38 16.02
N ALA A 13 10.03 -5.24 16.40
CA ALA A 13 9.46 -4.28 15.46
C ALA A 13 10.53 -3.63 14.55
N GLU A 14 11.71 -3.31 15.07
CA GLU A 14 12.84 -2.78 14.28
C GLU A 14 13.31 -3.80 13.23
N GLN A 15 13.52 -5.07 13.62
CA GLN A 15 13.92 -6.14 12.71
C GLN A 15 12.87 -6.42 11.62
N GLN A 16 11.58 -6.45 12.01
CA GLN A 16 10.48 -6.76 11.10
C GLN A 16 10.02 -5.58 10.23
N GLY A 17 10.20 -4.35 10.72
CA GLY A 17 9.70 -3.14 10.07
C GLY A 17 10.36 -2.87 8.72
N GLY A 18 11.65 -3.17 8.61
CA GLY A 18 12.42 -3.02 7.36
C GLY A 18 12.25 -4.18 6.37
N GLN A 19 11.75 -5.34 6.80
CA GLN A 19 11.64 -6.51 5.94
C GLN A 19 10.47 -6.37 4.96
N ILE A 20 10.75 -6.62 3.68
CA ILE A 20 9.75 -6.60 2.62
C ILE A 20 9.86 -7.90 1.85
N PHE A 21 8.72 -8.59 1.72
CA PHE A 21 8.69 -9.82 0.95
C PHE A 21 8.69 -9.50 -0.55
N PRO A 22 9.53 -10.15 -1.36
CA PRO A 22 9.71 -9.82 -2.77
C PRO A 22 8.60 -10.44 -3.64
N PHE A 23 7.38 -9.91 -3.55
CA PHE A 23 6.29 -10.38 -4.40
C PHE A 23 6.52 -10.07 -5.88
N GLU A 24 6.08 -10.96 -6.78
CA GLU A 24 6.09 -10.70 -8.23
C GLU A 24 5.30 -9.44 -8.62
N ARG A 25 4.22 -9.10 -7.88
CA ARG A 25 3.49 -7.84 -8.09
C ARG A 25 4.32 -6.59 -7.77
N ALA A 26 5.25 -6.68 -6.82
CA ALA A 26 6.16 -5.58 -6.47
C ALA A 26 7.16 -5.35 -7.61
N LYS A 27 7.63 -6.43 -8.24
CA LYS A 27 8.46 -6.36 -9.46
C LYS A 27 7.71 -5.71 -10.61
N LYS A 28 6.46 -6.12 -10.88
CA LYS A 28 5.59 -5.48 -11.89
C LYS A 28 5.41 -3.99 -11.62
N LEU A 29 5.18 -3.60 -10.37
CA LEU A 29 5.09 -2.18 -9.98
C LEU A 29 6.39 -1.43 -10.27
N CYS A 30 7.55 -2.01 -9.91
CA CYS A 30 8.86 -1.43 -10.19
C CYS A 30 9.12 -1.25 -11.69
N ASP A 31 8.78 -2.25 -12.50
CA ASP A 31 8.96 -2.21 -13.95
C ASP A 31 8.09 -1.11 -14.59
N ARG A 32 6.84 -0.96 -14.12
CA ARG A 32 5.95 0.14 -14.55
C ARG A 32 6.47 1.51 -14.13
N PHE A 33 6.95 1.63 -12.89
CA PHE A 33 7.57 2.86 -12.41
C PHE A 33 8.78 3.26 -13.26
N LYS A 34 9.67 2.32 -13.57
CA LYS A 34 10.83 2.56 -14.44
C LYS A 34 10.40 3.01 -15.84
N ALA A 35 9.40 2.37 -16.43
CA ALA A 35 8.91 2.72 -17.76
C ALA A 35 8.35 4.15 -17.78
N VAL A 36 7.47 4.50 -16.84
CA VAL A 36 6.84 5.83 -16.75
C VAL A 36 7.89 6.92 -16.47
N LEU A 37 8.83 6.67 -15.55
CA LEU A 37 9.88 7.64 -15.25
C LEU A 37 10.85 7.84 -16.42
N SER A 38 11.25 6.75 -17.09
CA SER A 38 12.18 6.84 -18.24
C SER A 38 11.57 7.59 -19.41
N ASP A 39 10.30 7.31 -19.72
CA ASP A 39 9.54 8.04 -20.74
C ASP A 39 9.45 9.53 -20.39
N TYR A 40 9.12 9.85 -19.14
CA TYR A 40 9.05 11.23 -18.67
C TYR A 40 10.38 11.97 -18.80
N LEU A 41 11.49 11.36 -18.37
CA LEU A 41 12.82 11.98 -18.46
C LEU A 41 13.29 12.16 -19.91
N GLY A 42 13.07 11.17 -20.77
CA GLY A 42 13.39 11.28 -22.20
C GLY A 42 12.61 12.40 -22.89
N ASN A 43 11.34 12.57 -22.53
CA ASN A 43 10.54 13.69 -23.03
C ASN A 43 11.00 15.06 -22.48
N LEU A 44 11.41 15.12 -21.21
CA LEU A 44 12.03 16.32 -20.64
C LEU A 44 13.34 16.69 -21.36
N GLU A 45 14.19 15.71 -21.68
CA GLU A 45 15.42 15.92 -22.46
C GLU A 45 15.14 16.44 -23.87
N HIS A 46 14.12 15.89 -24.53
CA HIS A 46 13.72 16.32 -25.86
C HIS A 46 13.20 17.77 -25.89
N GLY A 47 12.54 18.22 -24.81
CA GLY A 47 12.01 19.58 -24.67
C GLY A 47 10.79 19.89 -25.57
N GLY A 48 10.22 18.88 -26.21
CA GLY A 48 9.02 18.99 -27.05
C GLY A 48 7.71 18.89 -26.27
N TYR A 49 6.59 18.90 -27.01
CA TYR A 49 5.27 18.64 -26.43
C TYR A 49 5.20 17.19 -25.96
N PHE A 50 4.80 16.98 -24.70
CA PHE A 50 4.41 15.66 -24.20
C PHE A 50 3.39 15.79 -23.06
N GLU A 51 2.77 14.66 -22.72
CA GLU A 51 1.90 14.53 -21.57
C GLU A 51 2.50 13.46 -20.65
N ALA A 52 2.50 13.68 -19.35
CA ALA A 52 2.96 12.70 -18.39
C ALA A 52 2.03 11.48 -18.35
N ARG A 53 2.60 10.35 -17.94
CA ARG A 53 1.87 9.12 -17.60
C ARG A 53 1.83 8.91 -16.10
N GLY A 54 1.01 7.98 -15.65
CA GLY A 54 0.89 7.63 -14.25
C GLY A 54 0.66 6.14 -14.03
N ILE A 55 0.44 5.76 -12.78
CA ILE A 55 0.24 4.37 -12.36
C ILE A 55 -1.00 4.30 -11.49
N LEU A 56 -1.85 3.30 -11.73
CA LEU A 56 -3.03 3.01 -10.92
C LEU A 56 -2.84 1.67 -10.19
N VAL A 57 -2.67 1.73 -8.86
CA VAL A 57 -2.47 0.55 -8.01
C VAL A 57 -3.75 0.24 -7.24
N THR A 58 -4.47 -0.80 -7.65
CA THR A 58 -5.75 -1.18 -7.04
C THR A 58 -5.65 -2.53 -6.34
N GLY A 59 -6.28 -2.64 -5.18
CA GLY A 59 -6.33 -3.89 -4.41
C GLY A 59 -7.05 -3.69 -3.09
N ARG A 60 -7.55 -4.76 -2.48
CA ARG A 60 -8.35 -4.65 -1.25
C ARG A 60 -7.57 -3.97 -0.11
N PHE A 61 -8.31 -3.42 0.86
CA PHE A 61 -7.71 -2.88 2.07
C PHE A 61 -6.84 -3.96 2.75
N ARG A 62 -5.63 -3.58 3.21
CA ARG A 62 -4.63 -4.49 3.79
C ARG A 62 -4.04 -5.56 2.86
N CYS A 63 -4.06 -5.38 1.53
CA CYS A 63 -3.29 -6.28 0.66
C CYS A 63 -1.78 -5.98 0.59
N GLY A 64 -1.32 -4.79 1.05
CA GLY A 64 0.11 -4.45 1.12
C GLY A 64 0.56 -3.26 0.26
N LYS A 65 -0.34 -2.65 -0.53
CA LYS A 65 -0.06 -1.55 -1.48
C LYS A 65 0.85 -0.47 -0.92
N THR A 66 0.43 0.20 0.17
CA THR A 66 1.17 1.32 0.75
C THR A 66 2.59 0.93 1.14
N ARG A 67 2.80 -0.28 1.68
CA ARG A 67 4.14 -0.74 2.09
C ARG A 67 5.04 -0.95 0.89
N GLU A 68 4.55 -1.61 -0.16
CA GLU A 68 5.32 -1.88 -1.38
C GLU A 68 5.60 -0.60 -2.18
N ILE A 69 4.63 0.31 -2.32
CA ILE A 69 4.84 1.61 -3.00
C ILE A 69 5.85 2.46 -2.22
N ARG A 70 5.72 2.56 -0.90
CA ARG A 70 6.67 3.34 -0.09
C ARG A 70 8.08 2.76 -0.16
N SER A 71 8.21 1.44 -0.19
CA SER A 71 9.50 0.78 -0.39
C SER A 71 10.14 1.17 -1.71
N LEU A 72 9.36 1.13 -2.80
CA LEU A 72 9.82 1.51 -4.12
C LEU A 72 10.30 2.96 -4.12
N LEU A 73 9.50 3.88 -3.59
CA LEU A 73 9.83 5.30 -3.57
C LEU A 73 11.03 5.62 -2.66
N ASN A 74 11.17 4.93 -1.53
CA ASN A 74 12.35 5.05 -0.66
C ASN A 74 13.61 4.53 -1.37
N SER A 75 13.53 3.34 -1.98
CA SER A 75 14.66 2.78 -2.74
C SER A 75 15.07 3.65 -3.91
N TYR A 76 14.11 4.31 -4.56
CA TYR A 76 14.40 5.30 -5.61
C TYR A 76 15.02 6.59 -5.03
N ALA A 77 14.60 7.03 -3.85
CA ALA A 77 15.16 8.22 -3.21
C ALA A 77 16.63 8.05 -2.77
N ASP A 78 17.08 6.81 -2.56
CA ASP A 78 18.48 6.49 -2.25
C ASP A 78 19.41 6.66 -3.47
N ASP A 79 18.87 6.50 -4.69
CA ASP A 79 19.59 6.68 -5.97
C ASP A 79 18.66 7.29 -7.04
N PRO A 80 18.34 8.59 -6.94
CA PRO A 80 17.36 9.22 -7.81
C PRO A 80 17.95 9.51 -9.19
N ALA A 81 17.12 9.40 -10.23
CA ALA A 81 17.49 9.84 -11.56
C ALA A 81 17.75 11.36 -11.58
N ILE A 82 18.68 11.80 -12.43
CA ILE A 82 19.03 13.21 -12.60
C ILE A 82 18.25 13.78 -13.78
N MET A 83 17.58 14.91 -13.56
CA MET A 83 16.85 15.63 -14.60
C MET A 83 17.82 16.39 -15.53
N PRO A 84 17.36 16.84 -16.71
CA PRO A 84 18.20 17.60 -17.64
C PRO A 84 18.80 18.89 -17.07
N ASP A 85 18.17 19.47 -16.03
CA ASP A 85 18.65 20.66 -15.33
C ASP A 85 19.68 20.36 -14.21
N GLY A 86 20.07 19.09 -14.04
CA GLY A 86 21.05 18.63 -13.07
C GLY A 86 20.51 18.36 -11.67
N ARG A 87 19.21 18.59 -11.41
CA ARG A 87 18.60 18.28 -10.09
C ARG A 87 18.11 16.83 -10.04
N PRO A 88 18.10 16.19 -8.85
CA PRO A 88 17.49 14.87 -8.70
C PRO A 88 15.96 14.96 -8.87
N ALA A 89 15.40 14.05 -9.66
CA ALA A 89 13.97 13.86 -9.81
C ALA A 89 13.40 13.21 -8.54
N LYS A 90 12.43 13.86 -7.89
CA LYS A 90 11.85 13.44 -6.60
C LYS A 90 10.39 13.03 -6.74
N PHE A 91 9.96 12.14 -5.85
CA PHE A 91 8.56 11.80 -5.65
C PHE A 91 8.11 12.20 -4.26
N VAL A 92 6.87 12.70 -4.15
CA VAL A 92 6.24 13.02 -2.87
C VAL A 92 5.10 12.04 -2.59
N HIS A 93 5.02 11.57 -1.35
CA HIS A 93 3.91 10.75 -0.88
C HIS A 93 2.89 11.62 -0.14
N SER A 94 1.62 11.51 -0.53
CA SER A 94 0.49 12.19 0.07
C SER A 94 -0.56 11.17 0.50
N THR A 95 -0.83 11.11 1.80
CA THR A 95 -1.96 10.31 2.34
C THR A 95 -3.17 11.22 2.47
N LEU A 96 -4.27 10.81 1.87
CA LEU A 96 -5.52 11.57 1.88
C LEU A 96 -6.39 11.11 3.05
N ARG A 97 -6.92 12.04 3.87
CA ARG A 97 -7.90 11.68 4.90
C ARG A 97 -9.32 11.80 4.36
N SER A 98 -10.24 10.99 4.90
CA SER A 98 -11.65 10.95 4.49
C SER A 98 -12.44 12.25 4.69
N THR A 99 -11.85 13.25 5.35
CA THR A 99 -12.46 14.57 5.58
C THR A 99 -11.85 15.67 4.71
N GLU A 100 -10.90 15.32 3.83
CA GLU A 100 -10.11 16.30 3.09
C GLU A 100 -10.70 16.54 1.70
N THR A 101 -11.08 17.79 1.48
CA THR A 101 -11.47 18.28 0.16
C THR A 101 -10.24 18.37 -0.73
N TRP A 102 -10.44 18.39 -2.04
CA TRP A 102 -9.36 18.63 -3.01
C TRP A 102 -8.53 19.90 -2.73
N LYS A 103 -9.16 20.90 -2.11
CA LYS A 103 -8.50 22.11 -1.60
C LYS A 103 -7.51 21.80 -0.47
N ASP A 104 -7.90 20.92 0.45
CA ASP A 104 -7.07 20.50 1.58
C ASP A 104 -5.88 19.65 1.11
N ILE A 105 -6.07 18.87 0.05
CA ILE A 105 -5.02 18.08 -0.60
C ILE A 105 -3.94 18.97 -1.18
N GLY A 106 -4.33 19.96 -1.98
CA GLY A 106 -3.39 20.91 -2.53
C GLY A 106 -2.73 21.77 -1.44
N SER A 107 -3.48 22.19 -0.42
CA SER A 107 -2.95 22.98 0.70
C SER A 107 -1.92 22.21 1.52
N LYS A 108 -2.12 20.91 1.76
CA LYS A 108 -1.15 20.03 2.43
C LYS A 108 0.08 19.77 1.57
N THR A 109 -0.14 19.52 0.29
CA THR A 109 0.95 19.33 -0.68
C THR A 109 1.82 20.59 -0.70
N ALA A 110 1.21 21.77 -0.63
CA ALA A 110 1.87 23.07 -0.54
C ALA A 110 2.22 23.54 0.89
N ALA A 111 2.07 22.70 1.92
CA ALA A 111 2.48 22.98 3.31
C ALA A 111 3.59 22.04 3.81
N ALA A 112 4.10 21.13 2.96
CA ALA A 112 5.32 20.38 3.25
C ALA A 112 6.49 21.37 3.50
N PRO A 113 7.54 21.00 4.28
CA PRO A 113 8.57 21.93 4.78
C PRO A 113 9.28 22.80 3.74
N SER A 114 9.17 22.43 2.47
CA SER A 114 9.66 23.15 1.31
C SER A 114 8.81 24.37 0.89
N PHE A 115 7.65 24.61 1.53
CA PHE A 115 6.59 25.47 0.99
C PHE A 115 6.01 26.45 2.04
N PRO A 116 6.11 27.78 1.84
CA PRO A 116 5.56 28.77 2.76
C PRO A 116 4.19 29.26 2.29
N ILE A 117 3.11 28.56 2.62
CA ILE A 117 1.77 29.18 2.63
C ILE A 117 1.46 29.68 4.04
N GLY A 118 1.24 30.98 4.19
CA GLY A 118 0.81 31.57 5.46
C GLY A 118 -0.60 31.09 5.85
N PRO A 119 -0.88 30.86 7.15
CA PRO A 119 -2.11 30.23 7.63
C PRO A 119 -3.43 30.98 7.35
N ASN A 120 -3.39 32.17 6.73
CA ASN A 120 -4.54 33.05 6.50
C ASN A 120 -4.83 33.38 5.02
N THR A 121 -4.19 32.73 4.05
CA THR A 121 -4.45 33.02 2.63
C THR A 121 -5.69 32.27 2.14
N ARG A 122 -6.76 33.01 1.79
CA ARG A 122 -7.93 32.43 1.11
C ARG A 122 -7.63 32.19 -0.36
N LEU A 123 -7.03 31.04 -0.65
CA LEU A 123 -6.81 30.61 -2.03
C LEU A 123 -8.03 29.84 -2.56
N ASN A 124 -8.31 30.00 -3.84
CA ASN A 124 -9.24 29.16 -4.59
C ASN A 124 -8.54 27.87 -5.07
N ARG A 125 -9.30 26.96 -5.67
CA ARG A 125 -8.83 25.64 -6.10
C ARG A 125 -7.68 25.75 -7.11
N THR A 126 -7.82 26.62 -8.10
CA THR A 126 -6.83 26.85 -9.16
C THR A 126 -5.53 27.41 -8.58
N GLU A 127 -5.61 28.43 -7.73
CA GLU A 127 -4.43 29.07 -7.12
C GLU A 127 -3.62 28.08 -6.27
N ILE A 128 -4.29 27.15 -5.58
CA ILE A 128 -3.60 26.12 -4.79
C ILE A 128 -2.80 25.18 -5.70
N TRP A 129 -3.37 24.75 -6.82
CA TRP A 129 -2.68 23.84 -7.73
C TRP A 129 -1.58 24.51 -8.54
N GLU A 130 -1.74 25.79 -8.89
CA GLU A 130 -0.66 26.60 -9.45
C GLU A 130 0.53 26.66 -8.48
N ILE A 131 0.27 26.86 -7.19
CA ILE A 131 1.32 26.80 -6.16
C ILE A 131 1.93 25.40 -6.15
N VAL A 132 1.15 24.32 -6.05
CA VAL A 132 1.69 22.94 -6.03
C VAL A 132 2.59 22.66 -7.25
N VAL A 133 2.17 23.05 -8.45
CA VAL A 133 2.93 22.86 -9.70
C VAL A 133 4.23 23.66 -9.69
N ARG A 134 4.16 24.95 -9.35
CA ARG A 134 5.34 25.82 -9.23
C ARG A 134 6.33 25.27 -8.21
N GLU A 135 5.82 24.88 -7.06
CA GLU A 135 6.58 24.37 -5.93
C GLU A 135 7.22 23.01 -6.22
N ALA A 136 6.50 22.12 -6.91
CA ALA A 136 7.03 20.86 -7.40
C ALA A 136 8.21 21.12 -8.36
N LYS A 137 8.03 22.05 -9.31
CA LYS A 137 9.09 22.47 -10.24
C LYS A 137 10.32 23.00 -9.52
N LEU A 138 10.16 23.89 -8.54
CA LEU A 138 11.27 24.50 -7.80
C LEU A 138 12.05 23.47 -6.97
N ASN A 139 11.40 22.39 -6.52
CA ASN A 139 12.01 21.37 -5.67
C ASN A 139 12.50 20.12 -6.42
N GLY A 140 12.26 20.05 -7.73
CA GLY A 140 12.58 18.91 -8.57
C GLY A 140 11.65 17.72 -8.35
N VAL A 141 10.42 17.95 -7.89
CA VAL A 141 9.41 16.91 -7.73
C VAL A 141 8.77 16.64 -9.08
N VAL A 142 8.98 15.43 -9.61
CA VAL A 142 8.45 14.99 -10.90
C VAL A 142 7.21 14.13 -10.77
N GLY A 143 6.88 13.67 -9.56
CA GLY A 143 5.70 12.85 -9.34
C GLY A 143 5.16 12.86 -7.93
N ILE A 144 3.88 12.51 -7.82
CA ILE A 144 3.13 12.47 -6.57
C ILE A 144 2.41 11.13 -6.45
N HIS A 145 2.58 10.49 -5.31
CA HIS A 145 1.79 9.33 -4.90
C HIS A 145 0.62 9.77 -4.02
N PHE A 146 -0.60 9.61 -4.53
CA PHE A 146 -1.85 9.78 -3.79
C PHE A 146 -2.32 8.45 -3.23
N ASP A 147 -2.14 8.25 -1.92
CA ASP A 147 -2.52 7.01 -1.24
C ASP A 147 -3.93 7.07 -0.67
N GLU A 148 -4.69 5.99 -0.91
CA GLU A 148 -6.09 5.80 -0.54
C GLU A 148 -6.96 6.99 -0.96
N VAL A 149 -6.94 7.35 -2.25
CA VAL A 149 -7.63 8.53 -2.80
C VAL A 149 -9.15 8.37 -2.87
N GLN A 150 -9.69 7.15 -2.86
CA GLN A 150 -11.14 6.94 -3.00
C GLN A 150 -12.07 7.71 -2.03
N PRO A 151 -11.69 8.06 -0.78
CA PRO A 151 -12.55 8.83 0.10
C PRO A 151 -12.87 10.23 -0.45
N THR A 152 -12.01 10.80 -1.30
CA THR A 152 -12.26 12.12 -1.91
C THR A 152 -13.44 12.11 -2.88
N PHE A 153 -13.86 10.93 -3.34
CA PHE A 153 -14.99 10.77 -4.25
C PHE A 153 -16.25 10.25 -3.52
N ALA A 154 -16.11 9.84 -2.26
CA ALA A 154 -17.20 9.19 -1.53
C ALA A 154 -18.27 10.21 -1.13
N GLY A 155 -19.50 10.03 -1.62
CA GLY A 155 -20.63 10.92 -1.32
C GLY A 155 -20.70 12.17 -2.20
N GLU A 156 -19.74 12.35 -3.10
CA GLU A 156 -19.73 13.44 -4.07
C GLU A 156 -20.69 13.20 -5.24
N SER A 157 -21.18 14.30 -5.84
CA SER A 157 -21.94 14.23 -7.08
C SER A 157 -21.06 13.79 -8.26
N GLU A 158 -21.65 13.17 -9.29
CA GLU A 158 -20.92 12.78 -10.50
C GLU A 158 -20.16 13.96 -11.13
N LEU A 159 -20.78 15.15 -11.15
CA LEU A 159 -20.17 16.38 -11.64
C LEU A 159 -18.93 16.76 -10.82
N ALA A 160 -19.01 16.68 -9.49
CA ALA A 160 -17.89 16.99 -8.61
C ALA A 160 -16.74 15.99 -8.77
N VAL A 161 -17.04 14.69 -8.89
CA VAL A 161 -16.04 13.65 -9.17
C VAL A 161 -15.33 13.94 -10.49
N ARG A 162 -16.06 14.21 -11.58
CA ARG A 162 -15.45 14.54 -12.88
C ARG A 162 -14.56 15.77 -12.82
N GLN A 163 -14.94 16.80 -12.06
CA GLN A 163 -14.10 17.98 -11.86
C GLN A 163 -12.78 17.66 -11.15
N ILE A 164 -12.80 16.79 -10.14
CA ILE A 164 -11.57 16.35 -9.45
C ILE A 164 -10.68 15.56 -10.42
N LEU A 165 -11.25 14.67 -11.22
CA LEU A 165 -10.51 13.89 -12.22
C LEU A 165 -9.92 14.77 -13.33
N ASP A 166 -10.65 15.80 -13.77
CA ASP A 166 -10.16 16.80 -14.71
C ASP A 166 -9.00 17.62 -14.14
N ASP A 167 -9.05 17.95 -12.85
CA ASP A 167 -7.95 18.61 -12.16
C ASP A 167 -6.70 17.68 -12.11
N PHE A 168 -6.84 16.38 -11.81
CA PHE A 168 -5.73 15.42 -11.88
C PHE A 168 -5.14 15.33 -13.29
N LYS A 169 -6.01 15.24 -14.31
CA LYS A 169 -5.60 15.22 -15.72
C LYS A 169 -4.80 16.47 -16.08
N THR A 170 -5.19 17.64 -15.58
CA THR A 170 -4.51 18.91 -15.84
C THR A 170 -3.06 18.91 -15.34
N LEU A 171 -2.77 18.21 -14.23
CA LEU A 171 -1.39 18.06 -13.72
C LEU A 171 -0.47 17.24 -14.64
N MET A 172 -1.06 16.43 -15.53
CA MET A 172 -0.34 15.55 -16.44
C MET A 172 -0.20 16.11 -17.85
N LYS A 173 -0.88 17.21 -18.19
CA LYS A 173 -1.00 17.69 -19.57
C LYS A 173 -0.19 18.95 -19.85
N PHE A 174 0.34 18.99 -21.07
CA PHE A 174 1.00 20.15 -21.65
C PHE A 174 0.12 21.41 -21.55
N GLY A 175 0.68 22.47 -20.97
CA GLY A 175 -0.05 23.69 -20.59
C GLY A 175 0.09 24.02 -19.11
N SER A 176 0.42 23.03 -18.27
CA SER A 176 0.96 23.31 -16.93
C SER A 176 2.43 23.75 -17.06
N GLU A 177 2.90 24.61 -16.15
CA GLU A 177 4.31 25.00 -16.10
C GLU A 177 5.26 23.84 -15.76
N TRP A 178 4.71 22.72 -15.28
CA TRP A 178 5.43 21.53 -14.82
C TRP A 178 4.52 20.29 -14.73
N LEU A 179 4.82 19.27 -15.54
CA LEU A 179 4.04 18.04 -15.61
C LEU A 179 4.40 17.10 -14.46
N LEU A 180 3.42 16.38 -13.92
CA LEU A 180 3.61 15.43 -12.83
C LEU A 180 3.22 14.01 -13.22
N ILE A 181 4.10 13.06 -12.90
CA ILE A 181 3.77 11.63 -12.85
C ILE A 181 2.85 11.39 -11.66
N LEU A 182 1.66 10.84 -11.89
CA LEU A 182 0.71 10.54 -10.82
C LEU A 182 0.70 9.05 -10.50
N ILE A 183 0.85 8.70 -9.23
CA ILE A 183 0.66 7.33 -8.73
C ILE A 183 -0.59 7.36 -7.85
N PHE A 184 -1.62 6.63 -8.24
CA PHE A 184 -2.82 6.46 -7.45
C PHE A 184 -2.80 5.09 -6.76
N SER A 185 -3.14 5.03 -5.48
CA SER A 185 -3.46 3.75 -4.84
C SER A 185 -4.77 3.78 -4.08
N GLY A 186 -5.48 2.66 -4.09
CA GLY A 186 -6.75 2.53 -3.39
C GLY A 186 -7.39 1.16 -3.51
N ILE A 187 -8.63 1.07 -3.03
CA ILE A 187 -9.48 -0.12 -3.20
C ILE A 187 -9.92 -0.27 -4.67
N PRO A 188 -10.43 -1.44 -5.11
CA PRO A 188 -10.86 -1.65 -6.50
C PRO A 188 -11.86 -0.60 -7.02
N LYS A 189 -12.76 -0.10 -6.18
CA LYS A 189 -13.70 0.97 -6.52
C LYS A 189 -13.04 2.27 -7.04
N LEU A 190 -11.77 2.49 -6.75
CA LEU A 190 -11.01 3.61 -7.32
C LEU A 190 -10.97 3.53 -8.85
N ASP A 191 -10.86 2.32 -9.40
CA ASP A 191 -10.85 2.09 -10.84
C ASP A 191 -12.13 2.63 -11.49
N ASP A 192 -13.30 2.35 -10.89
CA ASP A 192 -14.60 2.85 -11.36
C ASP A 192 -14.63 4.37 -11.44
N TYR A 193 -14.07 5.07 -10.44
CA TYR A 193 -14.00 6.53 -10.45
C TYR A 193 -13.08 7.05 -11.56
N ILE A 194 -11.87 6.47 -11.70
CA ILE A 194 -10.91 6.88 -12.73
C ILE A 194 -11.49 6.72 -14.14
N HIS A 195 -12.27 5.67 -14.39
CA HIS A 195 -12.92 5.42 -15.68
C HIS A 195 -13.96 6.48 -16.08
N MET A 196 -14.40 7.32 -15.15
CA MET A 196 -15.32 8.43 -15.45
C MET A 196 -14.65 9.55 -16.26
N GLU A 197 -13.32 9.60 -16.31
CA GLU A 197 -12.53 10.53 -17.13
C GLU A 197 -11.60 9.74 -18.07
N GLU A 198 -12.08 9.49 -19.29
CA GLU A 198 -11.41 8.64 -20.29
C GLU A 198 -9.96 9.08 -20.60
N GLN A 199 -9.71 10.39 -20.65
CA GLN A 199 -8.38 10.91 -20.94
C GLN A 199 -7.40 10.73 -19.78
N LEU A 200 -7.89 10.63 -18.54
CA LEU A 200 -7.07 10.31 -17.38
C LEU A 200 -6.78 8.80 -17.36
N TYR A 201 -7.82 7.97 -17.50
CA TYR A 201 -7.69 6.52 -17.49
C TYR A 201 -6.68 6.01 -18.52
N THR A 202 -6.73 6.51 -19.75
CA THR A 202 -5.80 6.11 -20.84
C THR A 202 -4.32 6.48 -20.58
N LYS A 203 -4.03 7.30 -19.58
CA LYS A 203 -2.67 7.71 -19.18
C LYS A 203 -2.11 6.92 -18.02
N LEU A 204 -2.92 6.10 -17.37
CA LEU A 204 -2.53 5.34 -16.19
C LEU A 204 -2.23 3.90 -16.58
N ASP A 205 -1.06 3.43 -16.16
CA ASP A 205 -0.70 2.02 -16.27
C ASP A 205 -1.27 1.27 -15.05
N PRO A 206 -2.23 0.34 -15.21
CA PRO A 206 -2.82 -0.39 -14.10
C PRO A 206 -1.86 -1.45 -13.54
N VAL A 207 -1.78 -1.54 -12.22
CA VAL A 207 -1.03 -2.54 -11.47
C VAL A 207 -1.93 -3.15 -10.39
N PRO A 208 -2.62 -4.27 -10.68
CA PRO A 208 -3.48 -4.91 -9.70
C PRO A 208 -2.66 -5.56 -8.59
N PHE A 209 -3.15 -5.45 -7.37
CA PHE A 209 -2.67 -6.14 -6.18
C PHE A 209 -3.72 -7.18 -5.78
N PRO A 210 -3.66 -8.39 -6.37
CA PRO A 210 -4.67 -9.42 -6.14
C PRO A 210 -4.64 -9.90 -4.69
N ASP A 211 -5.77 -10.48 -4.29
CA ASP A 211 -5.88 -11.26 -3.07
C ASP A 211 -5.07 -12.56 -3.22
N ILE A 212 -4.93 -13.32 -2.14
CA ILE A 212 -4.45 -14.70 -2.18
C ILE A 212 -5.55 -15.50 -2.88
N ASP A 213 -5.25 -16.17 -3.98
CA ASP A 213 -6.27 -16.96 -4.66
C ASP A 213 -6.81 -18.05 -3.73
N HIS A 214 -8.07 -18.40 -3.98
CA HIS A 214 -8.66 -19.56 -3.36
C HIS A 214 -7.92 -20.79 -3.79
N VAL A 215 -7.48 -21.58 -2.82
CA VAL A 215 -7.01 -22.92 -3.14
C VAL A 215 -8.20 -23.72 -3.64
N ASP A 216 -8.14 -24.16 -4.90
CA ASP A 216 -9.09 -25.14 -5.41
C ASP A 216 -8.90 -26.46 -4.64
N PRO A 217 -9.92 -26.96 -3.93
CA PRO A 217 -9.83 -28.25 -3.26
C PRO A 217 -9.65 -29.41 -4.25
N GLU A 218 -10.06 -29.22 -5.51
CA GLU A 218 -10.02 -30.21 -6.59
C GLU A 218 -8.74 -30.11 -7.44
N ASP A 219 -7.97 -29.03 -7.32
CA ASP A 219 -6.63 -28.89 -7.90
C ASP A 219 -5.58 -28.62 -6.80
N PRO A 220 -5.12 -29.67 -6.10
CA PRO A 220 -4.09 -29.56 -5.07
C PRO A 220 -2.75 -29.08 -5.62
N ASP A 221 -2.58 -29.04 -6.94
CA ASP A 221 -1.35 -28.66 -7.61
C ASP A 221 -1.23 -27.15 -7.93
N ASP A 222 -2.25 -26.35 -7.57
CA ASP A 222 -2.17 -24.89 -7.52
C ASP A 222 -1.32 -24.41 -6.31
N HIS A 223 -0.02 -24.69 -6.39
CA HIS A 223 0.93 -24.60 -5.27
C HIS A 223 1.52 -23.21 -5.01
N ASP A 224 1.33 -22.23 -5.89
CA ASP A 224 2.16 -21.01 -5.89
C ASP A 224 1.94 -20.15 -4.63
N HIS A 225 0.69 -19.99 -4.22
CA HIS A 225 0.35 -19.13 -3.10
C HIS A 225 0.62 -19.76 -1.73
N ARG A 226 0.33 -21.05 -1.53
CA ARG A 226 0.68 -21.77 -0.28
C ARG A 226 2.18 -21.81 -0.07
N ARG A 227 2.95 -22.06 -1.14
CA ARG A 227 4.41 -21.98 -1.11
C ARG A 227 4.87 -20.59 -0.69
N THR A 228 4.30 -19.54 -1.30
CA THR A 228 4.59 -18.15 -0.93
C THR A 228 4.26 -17.86 0.55
N VAL A 229 3.14 -18.38 1.07
CA VAL A 229 2.77 -18.25 2.50
C VAL A 229 3.81 -18.91 3.39
N HIS A 230 4.24 -20.13 3.05
CA HIS A 230 5.27 -20.85 3.79
C HIS A 230 6.61 -20.11 3.77
N GLU A 231 7.01 -19.56 2.62
CA GLU A 231 8.21 -18.72 2.47
C GLU A 231 8.12 -17.43 3.29
N ILE A 232 6.94 -16.80 3.40
CA ILE A 232 6.73 -15.65 4.29
C ILE A 232 6.93 -16.06 5.75
N ILE A 233 6.34 -17.17 6.21
CA ILE A 233 6.52 -17.63 7.60
C ILE A 233 8.00 -17.87 7.88
N GLY A 234 8.67 -18.63 7.02
CA GLY A 234 10.08 -18.97 7.17
C GLY A 234 10.99 -17.74 7.14
N SER A 235 10.83 -16.86 6.16
CA SER A 235 11.67 -15.67 6.01
C SER A 235 11.51 -14.66 7.15
N TYR A 236 10.29 -14.49 7.69
CA TYR A 236 10.05 -13.59 8.83
C TYR A 236 10.46 -14.23 10.17
N ALA A 237 10.31 -15.55 10.32
CA ALA A 237 10.84 -16.25 11.50
C ALA A 237 12.37 -16.17 11.53
N LEU A 238 13.02 -16.43 10.40
CA LEU A 238 14.48 -16.39 10.27
C LEU A 238 15.04 -14.97 10.53
N SER A 239 14.43 -13.93 9.98
CA SER A 239 14.84 -12.53 10.26
C SER A 239 14.69 -12.13 11.72
N ALA A 240 13.88 -12.89 12.47
CA ALA A 240 13.68 -12.74 13.89
C ALA A 240 14.49 -13.75 14.72
N ASP A 241 15.44 -14.49 14.15
CA ASP A 241 16.24 -15.51 14.85
C ASP A 241 15.38 -16.62 15.50
N LEU A 242 14.26 -16.97 14.86
CA LEU A 242 13.35 -18.04 15.30
C LEU A 242 13.35 -19.21 14.31
N ALA A 243 13.20 -20.43 14.84
CA ALA A 243 12.89 -21.60 14.04
C ALA A 243 11.37 -21.77 13.93
N PRO A 244 10.77 -21.86 12.73
CA PRO A 244 9.38 -22.28 12.60
C PRO A 244 9.24 -23.76 12.96
N ASP A 245 8.22 -24.09 13.75
CA ASP A 245 7.83 -25.47 14.04
C ASP A 245 7.32 -26.18 12.77
N GLU A 246 7.54 -27.50 12.68
CA GLU A 246 7.13 -28.31 11.51
C GLU A 246 5.63 -28.24 11.25
N GLY A 247 4.81 -28.07 12.29
CA GLY A 247 3.35 -27.90 12.16
C GLY A 247 2.95 -26.69 11.31
N LEU A 248 3.81 -25.67 11.21
CA LEU A 248 3.56 -24.47 10.41
C LEU A 248 3.75 -24.66 8.91
N ALA A 249 4.33 -25.80 8.49
CA ALA A 249 4.47 -26.17 7.08
C ALA A 249 3.30 -27.03 6.56
N THR A 250 2.36 -27.41 7.43
CA THR A 250 1.23 -28.26 7.06
C THR A 250 0.21 -27.49 6.20
N LEU A 251 -0.41 -28.16 5.24
CA LEU A 251 -1.45 -27.56 4.38
C LEU A 251 -2.62 -27.00 5.21
N ASP A 252 -3.05 -27.71 6.25
CA ASP A 252 -4.11 -27.25 7.16
C ASP A 252 -3.74 -25.92 7.84
N PHE A 253 -2.51 -25.78 8.35
CA PHE A 253 -2.08 -24.52 8.95
C PHE A 253 -2.00 -23.38 7.92
N LEU A 254 -1.46 -23.64 6.72
CA LEU A 254 -1.36 -22.64 5.67
C LEU A 254 -2.74 -22.13 5.25
N ASP A 255 -3.71 -23.03 5.06
CA ASP A 255 -5.09 -22.67 4.72
C ASP A 255 -5.77 -21.86 5.82
N ARG A 256 -5.55 -22.22 7.09
CA ARG A 256 -6.04 -21.44 8.24
C ARG A 256 -5.47 -20.04 8.26
N LEU A 257 -4.17 -19.88 7.98
CA LEU A 257 -3.53 -18.57 7.93
C LEU A 257 -4.07 -17.72 6.76
N ILE A 258 -4.26 -18.32 5.58
CA ILE A 258 -4.87 -17.65 4.43
C ILE A 258 -6.28 -17.17 4.79
N ALA A 259 -7.12 -18.04 5.37
CA ALA A 259 -8.48 -17.70 5.78
C ALA A 259 -8.50 -16.62 6.88
N ALA A 260 -7.65 -16.75 7.91
CA ALA A 260 -7.49 -15.77 8.99
C ALA A 260 -7.10 -14.38 8.45
N SER A 261 -6.31 -14.35 7.38
CA SER A 261 -5.92 -13.11 6.70
C SER A 261 -6.99 -12.54 5.77
N ALA A 262 -8.17 -13.17 5.68
CA ALA A 262 -9.17 -12.90 4.65
C ALA A 262 -8.57 -12.80 3.26
N PHE A 263 -7.62 -13.71 2.94
CA PHE A 263 -6.96 -13.77 1.65
C PHE A 263 -6.15 -12.50 1.31
N ARG A 264 -5.72 -11.72 2.31
CA ARG A 264 -4.98 -10.46 2.06
C ARG A 264 -3.54 -10.62 2.51
N TRP A 265 -2.61 -10.57 1.56
CA TRP A 265 -1.17 -10.66 1.80
C TRP A 265 -0.65 -9.75 2.91
N GLY A 266 -1.09 -8.48 2.94
CA GLY A 266 -0.67 -7.53 3.98
C GLY A 266 -1.20 -7.87 5.37
N LEU A 267 -2.44 -8.38 5.48
CA LEU A 267 -2.97 -8.87 6.77
C LEU A 267 -2.28 -10.18 7.19
N MET A 268 -1.94 -11.05 6.25
CA MET A 268 -1.20 -12.27 6.53
C MET A 268 0.18 -11.96 7.13
N ILE A 269 0.92 -11.03 6.52
CA ILE A 269 2.20 -10.57 7.05
C ILE A 269 2.03 -9.95 8.45
N GLU A 270 0.97 -9.16 8.68
CA GLU A 270 0.66 -8.61 10.01
C GLU A 270 0.43 -9.71 11.06
N ILE A 271 -0.31 -10.76 10.70
CA ILE A 271 -0.55 -11.92 11.58
C ILE A 271 0.78 -12.62 11.91
N VAL A 272 1.63 -12.90 10.91
CA VAL A 272 2.93 -13.56 11.08
C VAL A 272 3.86 -12.74 11.97
N GLN A 273 4.02 -11.44 11.68
CA GLN A 273 4.83 -10.52 12.49
C GLN A 273 4.33 -10.47 13.94
N GLY A 274 3.01 -10.46 14.10
CA GLY A 274 2.33 -10.52 15.38
C GLY A 274 2.62 -11.77 16.19
N ALA A 275 2.51 -12.95 15.58
CA ALA A 275 2.84 -14.23 16.20
C ALA A 275 4.33 -14.30 16.60
N ILE A 276 5.24 -13.78 15.77
CA ILE A 276 6.67 -13.67 16.10
C ILE A 276 6.90 -12.76 17.30
N SER A 277 6.21 -11.61 17.38
CA SER A 277 6.32 -10.69 18.51
C SER A 277 5.88 -11.35 19.82
N ILE A 278 4.82 -12.16 19.77
CA ILE A 278 4.35 -12.95 20.91
C ILE A 278 5.40 -14.02 21.30
N CYS A 279 5.90 -14.79 20.33
CA CYS A 279 6.94 -15.80 20.53
C CYS A 279 8.16 -15.21 21.23
N LYS A 280 8.67 -14.06 20.73
CA LYS A 280 9.80 -13.35 21.32
C LYS A 280 9.52 -12.84 22.73
N THR A 281 8.32 -12.30 22.96
CA THR A 281 7.93 -11.78 24.28
C THR A 281 7.81 -12.92 25.31
N ALA A 282 7.44 -14.12 24.87
CA ALA A 282 7.43 -15.32 25.70
C ALA A 282 8.83 -15.92 25.94
N GLY A 283 9.88 -15.39 25.29
CA GLY A 283 11.24 -15.93 25.38
C GLY A 283 11.43 -17.26 24.64
N SER A 284 10.51 -17.61 23.74
CA SER A 284 10.61 -18.82 22.91
C SER A 284 11.55 -18.60 21.72
N THR A 285 12.27 -19.65 21.34
CA THR A 285 13.13 -19.70 20.14
C THR A 285 12.44 -20.39 18.96
N THR A 286 11.27 -21.00 19.19
CA THR A 286 10.49 -21.71 18.18
C THR A 286 9.16 -21.00 17.98
N LEU A 287 8.89 -20.56 16.75
CA LEU A 287 7.58 -20.06 16.34
C LEU A 287 6.65 -21.26 16.18
N ARG A 288 5.47 -21.21 16.79
CA ARG A 288 4.54 -22.34 16.92
C ARG A 288 3.13 -21.88 16.69
N HIS A 289 2.25 -22.84 16.44
CA HIS A 289 0.83 -22.62 16.21
C HIS A 289 0.17 -21.80 17.34
N GLU A 290 0.54 -22.04 18.61
CA GLU A 290 -0.08 -21.35 19.74
C GLU A 290 0.15 -19.84 19.71
N HIS A 291 1.26 -19.36 19.15
CA HIS A 291 1.54 -17.93 19.04
C HIS A 291 0.59 -17.23 18.07
N PHE A 292 0.12 -17.91 17.03
CA PHE A 292 -0.89 -17.40 16.10
C PHE A 292 -2.28 -17.33 16.77
N VAL A 293 -2.64 -18.35 17.54
CA VAL A 293 -3.87 -18.37 18.36
C VAL A 293 -3.85 -17.21 19.36
N GLN A 294 -2.74 -17.03 20.09
CA GLN A 294 -2.57 -15.96 21.07
C GLN A 294 -2.68 -14.58 20.42
N TRP A 295 -2.08 -14.38 19.25
CA TRP A 295 -2.20 -13.13 18.50
C TRP A 295 -3.65 -12.85 18.12
N TRP A 296 -4.34 -13.87 17.62
CA TRP A 296 -5.74 -13.76 17.22
C TRP A 296 -6.62 -13.33 18.40
N VAL A 297 -6.56 -14.09 19.50
CA VAL A 297 -7.33 -13.83 20.72
C VAL A 297 -7.04 -12.43 21.28
N ALA A 298 -5.77 -12.02 21.30
CA ALA A 298 -5.40 -10.69 21.76
C ALA A 298 -6.02 -9.57 20.90
N ARG A 299 -6.10 -9.79 19.58
CA ARG A 299 -6.59 -8.81 18.59
C ARG A 299 -8.11 -8.74 18.51
N THR A 300 -8.79 -9.88 18.53
CA THR A 300 -10.25 -9.99 18.31
C THR A 300 -11.05 -10.11 19.60
N LYS A 301 -10.40 -10.43 20.73
CA LYS A 301 -11.03 -10.76 22.01
C LYS A 301 -11.96 -11.99 21.96
N SER A 302 -11.86 -12.81 20.91
CA SER A 302 -12.60 -14.07 20.82
C SER A 302 -12.04 -15.13 21.75
N ALA A 303 -12.84 -16.15 22.09
CA ALA A 303 -12.33 -17.34 22.75
C ALA A 303 -11.29 -18.06 21.84
N PRO A 304 -10.28 -18.75 22.39
CA PRO A 304 -9.31 -19.51 21.59
C PRO A 304 -9.96 -20.51 20.64
N ALA A 305 -10.96 -21.26 21.11
CA ALA A 305 -11.69 -22.25 20.31
C ALA A 305 -12.44 -21.63 19.11
N ALA A 306 -12.75 -20.34 19.16
CA ALA A 306 -13.37 -19.63 18.04
C ALA A 306 -12.34 -19.24 16.97
N SER A 307 -11.03 -19.21 17.28
CA SER A 307 -9.98 -18.77 16.36
C SER A 307 -9.96 -19.60 15.05
N PRO A 308 -9.67 -19.00 13.87
CA PRO A 308 -9.51 -19.76 12.63
C PRO A 308 -8.46 -20.87 12.74
N PHE A 309 -7.49 -20.69 13.65
CA PHE A 309 -6.43 -21.63 13.93
C PHE A 309 -6.89 -22.90 14.65
N LEU A 310 -8.02 -22.87 15.38
CA LEU A 310 -8.53 -24.01 16.15
C LEU A 310 -9.93 -24.49 15.71
N HIS A 311 -10.72 -23.61 15.08
CA HIS A 311 -12.10 -23.92 14.70
C HIS A 311 -12.14 -24.85 13.47
N SER A 312 -13.02 -25.85 13.46
CA SER A 312 -13.17 -26.78 12.32
C SER A 312 -13.65 -26.06 11.05
N ASP A 313 -14.64 -25.19 11.18
CA ASP A 313 -15.28 -24.48 10.05
C ASP A 313 -14.63 -23.13 9.71
N PHE A 314 -13.31 -23.04 9.88
CA PHE A 314 -12.57 -21.77 9.72
C PHE A 314 -12.73 -21.14 8.33
N GLN A 315 -13.03 -21.93 7.30
CA GLN A 315 -13.22 -21.48 5.92
C GLN A 315 -14.49 -20.64 5.74
N THR A 316 -15.54 -20.91 6.51
CA THR A 316 -16.87 -20.28 6.34
C THR A 316 -17.19 -19.30 7.46
N MET A 317 -16.58 -19.42 8.64
CA MET A 317 -16.90 -18.63 9.84
C MET A 317 -16.52 -17.14 9.74
N TYR A 318 -15.56 -16.79 8.88
CA TYR A 318 -14.97 -15.45 8.83
C TYR A 318 -15.35 -14.69 7.56
N ARG A 319 -15.68 -13.39 7.71
CA ARG A 319 -16.03 -12.54 6.56
C ARG A 319 -14.77 -12.06 5.85
N ARG A 320 -14.72 -12.23 4.53
CA ARG A 320 -13.65 -11.64 3.72
C ARG A 320 -13.61 -10.13 3.78
N ASP A 321 -14.76 -9.48 3.93
CA ASP A 321 -14.83 -8.02 4.00
C ASP A 321 -14.47 -7.48 5.39
N HIS A 322 -14.68 -8.29 6.44
CA HIS A 322 -14.40 -7.96 7.83
C HIS A 322 -13.57 -9.07 8.54
N PRO A 323 -12.28 -9.27 8.16
CA PRO A 323 -11.44 -10.40 8.59
C PRO A 323 -11.35 -10.64 10.10
N LEU A 324 -11.49 -9.60 10.91
CA LEU A 324 -11.28 -9.64 12.36
C LEU A 324 -12.57 -9.66 13.17
N LEU A 325 -13.72 -9.73 12.49
CA LEU A 325 -15.03 -9.86 13.13
C LEU A 325 -15.61 -11.24 12.78
N PRO A 326 -16.12 -12.00 13.77
CA PRO A 326 -16.84 -13.24 13.46
C PRO A 326 -18.07 -12.91 12.60
N GLN A 327 -18.49 -13.83 11.74
CA GLN A 327 -19.85 -13.78 11.22
C GLN A 327 -20.80 -13.82 12.42
N ILE A 328 -21.54 -12.75 12.67
CA ILE A 328 -22.69 -12.83 13.56
C ILE A 328 -23.62 -13.83 12.87
N ALA A 329 -23.77 -15.01 13.46
CA ALA A 329 -24.83 -15.94 13.08
C ALA A 329 -26.14 -15.17 13.24
N GLY A 330 -26.82 -14.93 12.12
CA GLY A 330 -28.20 -14.44 12.12
C GLY A 330 -29.15 -15.54 12.56
#